data_AF-A0A819F2T5-F1
#
_entry.id   AF-A0A819F2T5-F1
#
_cell.length_a   1.000
_cell.length_b   1.000
_cell.length_c   1.000
_cell.angle_alpha   90.00
_cell.angle_beta   90.00
_cell.angle_gamma   90.00
#
_symmetry.space_group_name_H-M   'P 1'
#
loop_
_entity.id
_entity.type
_entity.pdbx_description
1 polymer ?
#
loop_
_entity_poly.entity_id
_entity_poly.type
_entity_poly.pdbx_seq_one_letter_code
_entity_poly.pdbx_strand_id
1 'polypeptide(L)'
;MIEYEKFRDDKTGTIALLRLLRALEFIYLFLKQAIISPMNSSTTKHIAWDVYKQTLHKRHNKAIRLTIWFATATIPKREILKETLLHGEIEPNTADKCFPLIENIYRNIYELYEENDLLELVSL
;
A
#
# COMPACT_ATOMS: atom_id res chain seq x y z
N MET A 1 -8.16 -13.90 14.73
CA MET A 1 -8.71 -12.56 14.99
C MET A 1 -10.07 -12.39 14.35
N ILE A 2 -10.20 -12.48 13.01
CA ILE A 2 -11.50 -12.40 12.31
C ILE A 2 -12.53 -13.39 12.88
N GLU A 3 -12.16 -14.68 12.99
CA GLU A 3 -13.02 -15.70 13.61
C GLU A 3 -13.40 -15.38 15.08
N TYR A 4 -12.49 -14.78 15.82
CA TYR A 4 -12.72 -14.40 17.22
C TYR A 4 -13.68 -13.21 17.35
N GLU A 5 -13.58 -12.24 16.44
CA GLU A 5 -14.43 -11.04 16.43
C GLU A 5 -15.75 -11.23 15.69
N LYS A 6 -15.95 -12.37 15.01
CA LYS A 6 -17.16 -12.67 14.22
C LYS A 6 -18.46 -12.56 15.02
N PHE A 7 -18.42 -12.95 16.30
CA PHE A 7 -19.56 -12.94 17.22
C PHE A 7 -19.52 -11.77 18.21
N ARG A 8 -18.63 -10.78 17.98
CA ARG A 8 -18.48 -9.61 18.84
C ARG A 8 -19.03 -8.38 18.12
N ASP A 9 -19.60 -7.47 18.90
CA ASP A 9 -20.02 -6.16 18.40
C ASP A 9 -18.82 -5.28 18.03
N ASP A 10 -17.69 -5.48 18.72
CA ASP A 10 -16.43 -4.80 18.43
C ASP A 10 -15.55 -5.62 17.47
N LYS A 11 -15.20 -4.99 16.34
CA LYS A 11 -14.36 -5.53 15.27
C LYS A 11 -13.07 -4.70 15.10
N THR A 12 -12.57 -4.08 16.16
CA THR A 12 -11.40 -3.20 16.14
C THR A 12 -10.17 -3.85 15.49
N GLY A 13 -9.88 -5.11 15.80
CA GLY A 13 -8.76 -5.84 15.19
C GLY A 13 -8.95 -6.04 13.69
N THR A 14 -10.12 -6.53 13.29
CA THR A 14 -10.51 -6.74 11.89
C THR A 14 -10.48 -5.42 11.09
N ILE A 15 -10.99 -4.33 11.66
CA ILE A 15 -10.93 -3.01 11.02
C ILE A 15 -9.47 -2.53 10.88
N ALA A 16 -8.67 -2.67 11.94
CA ALA A 16 -7.27 -2.26 11.92
C ALA A 16 -6.48 -3.03 10.85
N LEU A 17 -6.65 -4.34 10.78
CA LEU A 17 -5.97 -5.16 9.78
C LEU A 17 -6.49 -4.88 8.35
N LEU A 18 -7.78 -4.57 8.15
CA LEU A 18 -8.27 -4.10 6.84
C LEU A 18 -7.62 -2.79 6.41
N ARG A 19 -7.44 -1.83 7.33
CA ARG A 19 -6.73 -0.56 7.05
C ARG A 19 -5.28 -0.84 6.66
N LEU A 20 -4.61 -1.76 7.37
CA LEU A 20 -3.24 -2.19 7.05
C LEU A 20 -3.16 -2.91 5.69
N LEU A 21 -4.12 -3.78 5.36
CA LEU A 21 -4.19 -4.47 4.06
C LEU A 21 -4.27 -3.46 2.91
N ARG A 22 -5.16 -2.46 3.03
CA ARG A 22 -5.30 -1.40 2.03
C ARG A 22 -4.04 -0.52 1.92
N ALA A 23 -3.37 -0.27 3.05
CA ALA A 23 -2.10 0.45 3.05
C ALA A 23 -0.97 -0.37 2.42
N LEU A 24 -0.95 -1.68 2.64
CA LEU A 24 0.01 -2.60 2.03
C LEU A 24 -0.15 -2.65 0.51
N GLU A 25 -1.38 -2.64 0.00
CA GLU A 25 -1.67 -2.54 -1.44
C GLU A 25 -1.04 -1.27 -2.05
N PHE A 26 -1.24 -0.12 -1.40
CA PHE A 26 -0.62 1.15 -1.80
C PHE A 26 0.90 1.04 -1.82
N ILE A 27 1.51 0.54 -0.75
CA ILE A 27 2.97 0.41 -0.64
C ILE A 27 3.52 -0.53 -1.71
N TYR A 28 2.90 -1.70 -1.91
CA TYR A 28 3.30 -2.68 -2.91
C TYR A 28 3.29 -2.07 -4.32
N LEU A 29 2.18 -1.45 -4.73
CA LEU A 29 2.06 -0.84 -6.05
C LEU A 29 3.01 0.36 -6.22
N PHE A 30 3.19 1.15 -5.16
CA PHE A 30 4.11 2.28 -5.18
C PHE A 30 5.55 1.82 -5.37
N LEU A 31 6.01 0.83 -4.59
CA LEU A 31 7.36 0.30 -4.73
C LEU A 31 7.56 -0.38 -6.10
N LYS A 32 6.55 -1.09 -6.62
CA LYS A 32 6.61 -1.72 -7.95
C LYS A 32 6.87 -0.69 -9.06
N GLN A 33 6.17 0.44 -8.99
CA GLN A 33 6.30 1.50 -9.99
C GLN A 33 7.52 2.41 -9.74
N ALA A 34 7.77 2.82 -8.50
CA ALA A 34 8.84 3.74 -8.15
C ALA A 34 10.22 3.07 -8.11
N ILE A 35 10.33 1.80 -7.71
CA ILE A 35 11.61 1.14 -7.47
C ILE A 35 11.92 0.13 -8.58
N ILE A 36 11.02 -0.83 -8.82
CA ILE A 36 11.29 -1.95 -9.74
C ILE A 36 11.21 -1.53 -11.20
N SER A 37 10.16 -0.80 -11.58
CA SER A 37 9.92 -0.49 -12.98
C SER A 37 11.10 0.29 -13.60
N PRO A 38 11.30 0.24 -14.93
CA PRO A 38 12.28 1.09 -15.60
C PRO A 38 12.04 2.56 -15.31
N MET A 39 13.10 3.37 -15.36
CA MET A 39 12.97 4.82 -15.21
C MET A 39 12.13 5.36 -16.38
N ASN A 40 11.11 6.16 -16.09
CA ASN A 40 10.29 6.85 -17.09
C ASN A 40 10.30 8.36 -16.77
N SER A 41 9.63 9.17 -17.59
CA SER A 41 9.52 10.61 -17.37
C SER A 41 8.65 11.00 -16.17
N SER A 42 7.94 10.05 -15.55
CA SER A 42 7.05 10.32 -14.41
C SER A 42 7.84 10.58 -13.13
N THR A 43 7.53 11.68 -12.45
CA THR A 43 8.14 11.99 -11.15
C THR A 43 7.57 11.09 -10.05
N THR A 44 8.34 10.87 -8.97
CA THR A 44 7.90 10.06 -7.82
C THR A 44 6.59 10.56 -7.23
N LYS A 45 6.37 11.88 -7.24
CA LYS A 45 5.10 12.52 -6.86
C LYS A 45 3.92 12.01 -7.68
N HIS A 46 4.04 12.00 -9.02
CA HIS A 46 2.97 11.54 -9.89
C HIS A 46 2.69 10.05 -9.68
N ILE A 47 3.74 9.23 -9.57
CA ILE A 47 3.63 7.80 -9.28
C ILE A 47 2.87 7.58 -7.95
N ALA A 48 3.29 8.24 -6.87
CA ALA A 48 2.65 8.12 -5.57
C ALA A 48 1.17 8.54 -5.62
N TRP A 49 0.86 9.64 -6.31
CA TRP A 49 -0.52 10.11 -6.43
C TRP A 49 -1.40 9.18 -7.27
N ASP A 50 -0.88 8.64 -8.37
CA ASP A 50 -1.62 7.72 -9.23
C ASP A 50 -1.91 6.40 -8.53
N VAL A 51 -0.94 5.87 -7.79
CA VAL A 51 -1.13 4.67 -6.95
C VAL A 51 -2.12 4.94 -5.81
N TYR A 52 -2.04 6.12 -5.18
CA TYR A 52 -3.00 6.53 -4.15
C TYR A 52 -4.43 6.58 -4.68
N LYS A 53 -4.63 7.14 -5.89
CA LYS A 53 -5.94 7.19 -6.56
C LYS A 53 -6.53 5.81 -6.83
N GLN A 54 -5.68 4.83 -7.16
CA GLN A 54 -6.10 3.45 -7.46
C GLN A 54 -6.54 2.69 -6.19
N THR A 55 -5.89 2.98 -5.06
CA THR A 55 -6.03 2.24 -3.80
C THR A 55 -6.82 3.04 -2.75
N LEU A 56 -6.12 3.73 -1.85
CA LEU A 56 -6.64 4.36 -0.64
C LEU A 56 -7.59 5.53 -0.90
N HIS A 57 -7.47 6.23 -2.03
CA HIS A 57 -8.29 7.40 -2.34
C HIS A 57 -9.79 7.12 -2.23
N LYS A 58 -10.24 5.94 -2.66
CA LYS A 58 -11.65 5.52 -2.62
C LYS A 58 -12.23 5.50 -1.20
N ARG A 59 -11.38 5.36 -0.19
CA ARG A 59 -11.77 5.20 1.23
C ARG A 59 -11.52 6.44 2.07
N HIS A 60 -10.75 7.40 1.57
CA HIS A 60 -10.45 8.63 2.29
C HIS A 60 -11.45 9.74 1.96
N ASN A 61 -11.76 10.60 2.93
CA ASN A 61 -12.56 11.80 2.70
C ASN A 61 -11.74 12.90 1.98
N LYS A 62 -12.41 13.98 1.57
CA LYS A 62 -11.78 15.08 0.82
C LYS A 62 -10.61 15.73 1.57
N ALA A 63 -10.73 15.90 2.89
CA ALA A 63 -9.69 16.51 3.72
C ALA A 63 -8.41 15.64 3.73
N ILE A 64 -8.55 14.33 3.96
CA ILE A 64 -7.41 13.40 3.95
C ILE A 64 -6.77 13.37 2.55
N ARG A 65 -7.57 13.31 1.47
CA ARG A 65 -7.04 13.32 0.10
C ARG A 65 -6.20 14.56 -0.19
N LEU A 66 -6.64 15.73 0.28
CA LEU A 66 -5.90 16.98 0.13
C LEU A 66 -4.57 16.94 0.88
N THR A 67 -4.57 16.47 2.13
CA THR A 67 -3.35 16.30 2.92
C THR A 67 -2.36 15.36 2.23
N ILE A 68 -2.85 14.23 1.69
CA ILE A 68 -2.00 13.28 0.96
C ILE A 68 -1.43 13.92 -0.31
N TRP A 69 -2.21 14.69 -1.06
CA TRP A 69 -1.70 15.43 -2.23
C TRP A 69 -0.51 16.32 -1.87
N PHE A 70 -0.59 17.07 -0.77
CA PHE A 70 0.54 17.87 -0.30
C PHE A 70 1.71 17.01 0.16
N ALA A 71 1.45 15.92 0.88
CA ALA A 71 2.50 14.98 1.29
C ALA A 71 3.25 14.37 0.10
N THR A 72 2.58 14.13 -1.05
CA THR A 72 3.28 13.61 -2.24
C THR A 72 4.37 14.55 -2.77
N ALA A 73 4.29 15.86 -2.46
CA ALA A 73 5.30 16.83 -2.87
C ALA A 73 6.59 16.74 -2.04
N THR A 74 6.58 16.06 -0.89
CA THR A 74 7.77 15.88 -0.03
C THR A 74 8.53 14.59 -0.35
N ILE A 75 7.98 13.73 -1.20
CA ILE A 75 8.62 12.47 -1.59
C ILE A 75 9.88 12.78 -2.42
N PRO A 76 11.04 12.17 -2.10
CA PRO A 76 12.27 12.41 -2.83
C PRO A 76 12.18 11.95 -4.29
N LYS A 77 13.15 12.40 -5.10
CA LYS A 77 13.33 11.91 -6.47
C LYS A 77 13.57 10.40 -6.48
N ARG A 78 13.23 9.77 -7.59
CA ARG A 78 13.18 8.31 -7.73
C ARG A 78 14.56 7.68 -7.54
N GLU A 79 15.60 8.37 -7.99
CA GLU A 79 17.00 7.99 -7.82
C GLU A 79 17.39 7.95 -6.35
N ILE A 80 17.13 9.03 -5.62
CA ILE A 80 17.42 9.16 -4.18
C ILE A 80 16.63 8.11 -3.39
N LEU A 81 15.36 7.89 -3.75
CA LEU A 81 14.53 6.88 -3.11
C LEU A 81 15.08 5.46 -3.32
N LYS A 82 15.48 5.13 -4.56
CA LYS A 82 16.11 3.84 -4.87
C LYS A 82 17.42 3.65 -4.10
N GLU A 83 18.28 4.65 -4.09
CA GLU A 83 19.55 4.63 -3.37
C GLU A 83 19.34 4.42 -1.86
N THR A 84 18.38 5.15 -1.27
CA THR A 84 18.08 5.07 0.17
C THR A 84 17.51 3.71 0.55
N LEU A 85 16.59 3.15 -0.25
CA LEU A 85 15.91 1.89 0.06
C LEU A 85 16.75 0.65 -0.23
N LEU A 86 17.68 0.75 -1.17
CA LEU A 86 18.54 -0.36 -1.60
C LEU A 86 19.98 -0.21 -1.08
N HIS A 87 20.23 0.74 -0.17
CA HIS A 87 21.54 1.00 0.44
C HIS A 87 22.69 1.17 -0.59
N GLY A 88 22.40 1.66 -1.79
CA GLY A 88 23.38 1.80 -2.87
C GLY A 88 23.86 0.48 -3.49
N GLU A 89 23.48 -0.68 -2.94
CA GLU A 89 23.78 -2.00 -3.48
C GLU A 89 22.56 -2.50 -4.24
N ILE A 90 22.63 -2.39 -5.57
CA ILE A 90 21.77 -3.19 -6.43
C ILE A 90 22.24 -4.64 -6.28
N GLU A 91 21.96 -5.30 -5.15
CA GLU A 91 21.78 -6.75 -5.20
C GLU A 91 20.59 -6.93 -6.15
N PRO A 92 20.79 -7.47 -7.36
CA PRO A 92 19.73 -7.55 -8.37
C PRO A 92 18.48 -8.28 -7.86
N ASN A 93 18.64 -9.05 -6.77
CA ASN A 93 17.65 -9.97 -6.26
C ASN A 93 16.88 -9.51 -5.02
N THR A 94 17.20 -8.38 -4.37
CA THR A 94 16.50 -8.01 -3.11
C THR A 94 15.03 -7.70 -3.36
N ALA A 95 14.74 -6.88 -4.39
CA ALA A 95 13.37 -6.62 -4.82
C ALA A 95 12.69 -7.90 -5.32
N ASP A 96 13.40 -8.73 -6.09
CA ASP A 96 12.89 -10.00 -6.62
C ASP A 96 12.57 -11.04 -5.53
N LYS A 97 13.24 -10.97 -4.38
CA LYS A 97 12.95 -11.81 -3.20
C LYS A 97 11.79 -11.24 -2.37
N CYS A 98 11.79 -9.93 -2.11
CA CYS A 98 10.82 -9.31 -1.21
C CYS A 98 9.42 -9.15 -1.83
N PHE A 99 9.33 -8.83 -3.12
CA PHE A 99 8.04 -8.55 -3.75
C PHE A 99 7.11 -9.75 -3.82
N PRO A 100 7.57 -10.96 -4.20
CA PRO A 100 6.72 -12.15 -4.18
C PRO A 100 6.22 -12.48 -2.77
N LEU A 101 7.01 -12.21 -1.74
CA LEU A 101 6.59 -12.39 -0.34
C LEU A 101 5.48 -11.41 0.03
N ILE A 102 5.64 -10.13 -0.30
CA ILE A 102 4.61 -9.10 -0.05
C ILE A 102 3.32 -9.43 -0.80
N GLU A 103 3.43 -9.83 -2.07
CA GLU A 103 2.30 -10.19 -2.92
C GLU A 103 1.54 -11.40 -2.37
N ASN A 104 2.26 -12.43 -1.93
CA ASN A 104 1.66 -13.61 -1.31
C ASN A 104 0.95 -13.27 0.01
N ILE A 105 1.57 -12.45 0.87
CA ILE A 105 0.95 -11.98 2.13
C ILE A 105 -0.31 -11.17 1.84
N TYR A 106 -0.22 -10.21 0.90
CA TYR A 106 -1.37 -9.39 0.49
C TYR A 106 -2.51 -10.26 -0.01
N ARG A 107 -2.25 -11.18 -0.95
CA ARG A 107 -3.26 -12.07 -1.54
C ARG A 107 -3.95 -12.92 -0.47
N ASN A 108 -3.19 -13.61 0.38
CA ASN A 108 -3.75 -14.49 1.40
C ASN A 108 -4.64 -13.72 2.39
N ILE A 109 -4.24 -12.50 2.78
CA ILE A 109 -5.07 -11.68 3.66
C ILE A 109 -6.28 -11.13 2.89
N TYR A 110 -6.12 -10.70 1.63
CA TYR A 110 -7.22 -10.21 0.80
C TYR A 110 -8.30 -11.27 0.62
N GLU A 111 -7.92 -12.49 0.21
CA GLU A 111 -8.83 -13.63 0.04
C GLU A 111 -9.59 -13.92 1.34
N LEU A 112 -8.89 -13.92 2.49
CA LEU A 112 -9.54 -14.08 3.79
C LEU A 112 -10.59 -13.01 4.10
N TYR A 113 -10.36 -11.74 3.71
CA TYR A 113 -11.35 -10.67 3.88
C TYR A 113 -12.49 -10.75 2.85
N GLU A 114 -12.20 -11.20 1.63
CA GLU A 114 -13.18 -11.39 0.56
C GLU A 114 -14.15 -12.52 0.90
N GLU A 115 -13.63 -13.69 1.31
CA GLU A 115 -14.41 -14.88 1.70
C GLU A 115 -15.35 -14.63 2.89
N ASN A 116 -15.07 -13.60 3.69
CA ASN A 116 -15.87 -13.24 4.86
C ASN A 116 -16.72 -11.96 4.64
N ASP A 117 -16.79 -11.43 3.42
CA ASP A 117 -17.51 -10.19 3.07
C ASP A 117 -17.06 -8.94 3.88
N LEU A 118 -15.77 -8.88 4.23
CA LEU A 118 -15.20 -7.86 5.13
C LEU A 118 -14.53 -6.69 4.40
N LEU A 119 -14.40 -6.74 3.07
CA LEU A 119 -13.67 -5.72 2.28
C LEU A 119 -14.31 -4.33 2.34
N GLU A 120 -15.61 -4.25 2.60
CA GLU A 120 -16.38 -3.00 2.68
C GLU A 120 -16.60 -2.50 4.11
N LEU A 121 -15.98 -3.13 5.12
CA LEU A 121 -16.08 -2.65 6.50
C LEU A 121 -15.63 -1.18 6.58
N VAL A 122 -16.61 -0.31 6.87
CA VAL A 122 -16.41 1.12 7.08
C VAL A 122 -16.17 1.34 8.56
N SER A 123 -14.98 1.81 8.90
CA SER A 123 -14.78 2.57 10.12
C SER A 123 -14.96 4.04 9.77
N LEU A 124 -15.93 4.70 10.39
CA LEU A 124 -16.03 6.17 10.42
C LEU A 124 -14.71 6.80 10.89
#